data_AF-A0A8T3NN20-F1
#
_entry.id   AF-A0A8T3NN20-F1
#
_cell.length_a   1.000
_cell.length_b   1.000
_cell.length_c   1.000
_cell.angle_alpha   90.00
_cell.angle_beta   90.00
_cell.angle_gamma   90.00
#
_symmetry.space_group_name_H-M   'P 1'
#
loop_
_entity.id
_entity.type
_entity.pdbx_description
1 polymer ?
#
loop_
_entity_poly.entity_id
_entity_poly.type
_entity_poly.pdbx_seq_one_letter_code
_entity_poly.pdbx_strand_id
1 'polypeptide(L)'
;MPTPAERATPIEPSVSPPAPSLLGTILGGLGVSVGILAANRLAERLELSELDFPRVLGLTFRDPEQDRVQTTGLLWYFAWGGAVVPTLYWLGFRALGRTGARAGFVLGIGHYLVSGAILGASHPDYPKQSRGPGRPMGLFEWCANLAGHIAYGLVVGWAAATAPIRGKRRSRLHWTPGLTP
;
A
#
# COMPACT_ATOMS: atom_id res chain seq x y z
N MET A 1 -14.37 55.36 5.67
CA MET A 1 -13.40 54.53 4.93
C MET A 1 -12.51 53.84 5.95
N PRO A 2 -12.46 52.50 6.00
CA PRO A 2 -11.59 51.79 6.95
C PRO A 2 -10.11 52.07 6.64
N THR A 3 -9.31 52.27 7.68
CA THR A 3 -7.89 52.62 7.59
C THR A 3 -7.03 51.44 7.09
N PRO A 4 -5.89 51.69 6.43
CA PRO A 4 -5.02 50.63 5.86
C PRO A 4 -4.53 49.57 6.87
N ALA A 5 -4.60 49.84 8.18
CA ALA A 5 -4.17 48.94 9.24
C ALA A 5 -5.14 47.77 9.53
N GLU A 6 -6.36 47.78 9.00
CA GLU A 6 -7.39 46.77 9.31
C GLU A 6 -7.41 45.55 8.37
N ARG A 7 -6.49 45.50 7.39
CA ARG A 7 -6.45 44.42 6.37
C ARG A 7 -5.33 43.41 6.61
N ALA A 8 -4.99 43.16 7.87
CA ALA A 8 -4.16 42.00 8.23
C ALA A 8 -5.05 40.75 8.15
N THR A 9 -5.04 40.07 6.99
CA THR A 9 -5.64 38.74 6.86
C THR A 9 -5.04 37.84 7.94
N PRO A 10 -5.85 37.18 8.78
CA PRO A 10 -5.36 36.22 9.76
C PRO A 10 -4.46 35.22 9.04
N ILE A 11 -3.19 35.14 9.46
CA ILE A 11 -2.30 34.07 8.98
C ILE A 11 -2.89 32.80 9.58
N GLU A 12 -3.71 32.09 8.80
CA GLU A 12 -4.20 30.79 9.22
C GLU A 12 -2.98 29.91 9.51
N PRO A 13 -2.90 29.31 10.70
CA PRO A 13 -1.77 28.45 11.04
C PRO A 13 -1.71 27.35 10.00
N SER A 14 -0.60 27.26 9.27
CA SER A 14 -0.39 26.18 8.30
C SER A 14 -0.38 24.86 9.07
N VAL A 15 -1.51 24.16 9.07
CA VAL A 15 -1.60 22.85 9.69
C VAL A 15 -0.79 21.91 8.81
N SER A 16 0.44 21.61 9.24
CA SER A 16 1.26 20.61 8.57
C SER A 16 0.50 19.29 8.49
N PRO A 17 0.49 18.62 7.32
CA PRO A 17 -0.21 17.35 7.19
C PRO A 17 0.34 16.34 8.21
N PRO A 18 -0.52 15.47 8.76
CA PRO A 18 -0.09 14.47 9.73
C PRO A 18 0.96 13.54 9.09
N ALA A 19 2.00 13.21 9.86
CA ALA A 19 3.05 12.32 9.40
C ALA A 19 2.49 10.92 9.07
N PRO A 20 3.01 10.22 8.04
CA PRO A 20 2.57 8.85 7.73
C PRO A 20 2.80 7.88 8.89
N SER A 21 1.76 7.14 9.25
CA SER A 21 1.82 6.07 10.25
C SER A 21 2.36 4.76 9.65
N LEU A 22 3.53 4.30 10.12
CA LEU A 22 4.09 3.00 9.73
C LEU A 22 3.19 1.84 10.14
N LEU A 23 2.63 1.91 11.36
CA LEU A 23 1.68 0.90 11.83
C LEU A 23 0.43 0.89 10.95
N GLY A 24 -0.06 2.06 10.57
CA GLY A 24 -1.18 2.20 9.63
C GLY A 24 -0.89 1.55 8.29
N THR A 25 0.28 1.81 7.70
CA THR A 25 0.66 1.16 6.44
C THR A 25 0.74 -0.35 6.56
N ILE A 26 1.37 -0.88 7.62
CA ILE A 26 1.51 -2.34 7.83
C ILE A 26 0.14 -2.99 8.00
N LEU A 27 -0.73 -2.45 8.86
CA LEU A 27 -2.08 -2.97 9.06
C LEU A 27 -2.92 -2.88 7.79
N GLY A 28 -2.79 -1.78 7.03
CA GLY A 28 -3.44 -1.63 5.73
C GLY A 28 -2.96 -2.70 4.74
N GLY A 29 -1.65 -2.92 4.64
CA GLY A 29 -1.05 -3.92 3.76
C GLY A 29 -1.45 -5.36 4.11
N LEU A 30 -1.44 -5.70 5.41
CA LEU A 30 -1.95 -6.98 5.90
C LEU A 30 -3.43 -7.14 5.59
N GLY A 31 -4.25 -6.11 5.81
CA GLY A 31 -5.68 -6.13 5.51
C GLY A 31 -5.97 -6.40 4.03
N VAL A 32 -5.25 -5.72 3.12
CA VAL A 32 -5.36 -5.98 1.68
C VAL A 32 -4.89 -7.39 1.35
N SER A 33 -3.77 -7.83 1.95
CA SER A 33 -3.22 -9.17 1.71
C SER A 33 -4.21 -10.28 2.06
N VAL A 34 -4.91 -10.15 3.20
CA VAL A 34 -6.01 -11.03 3.61
C VAL A 34 -7.18 -10.93 2.65
N GLY A 35 -7.58 -9.71 2.26
CA GLY A 35 -8.68 -9.47 1.33
C GLY A 35 -8.47 -10.12 -0.03
N ILE A 36 -7.26 -10.02 -0.59
CA ILE A 36 -6.87 -10.69 -1.84
C ILE A 36 -7.00 -12.21 -1.67
N LEU A 37 -6.45 -12.78 -0.59
CA LEU A 37 -6.54 -14.23 -0.34
C LEU A 37 -8.00 -14.71 -0.23
N ALA A 38 -8.85 -13.93 0.45
CA ALA A 38 -10.27 -14.23 0.58
C ALA A 38 -11.01 -14.13 -0.76
N ALA A 39 -10.72 -13.09 -1.56
CA ALA A 39 -11.29 -12.90 -2.89
C ALA A 39 -10.92 -14.05 -3.83
N ASN A 40 -9.68 -14.54 -3.77
CA ASN A 40 -9.23 -15.67 -4.59
C ASN A 40 -9.95 -16.96 -4.21
N ARG A 41 -10.05 -17.25 -2.91
CA ARG A 41 -10.80 -18.43 -2.43
C ARG A 41 -12.27 -18.36 -2.82
N LEU A 42 -12.86 -17.16 -2.82
CA LEU A 42 -14.24 -16.97 -3.26
C LEU A 42 -14.38 -17.16 -4.78
N ALA A 43 -13.47 -16.59 -5.58
CA ALA A 43 -13.47 -16.74 -7.03
C ALA A 43 -13.29 -18.20 -7.47
N GLU A 44 -12.41 -18.95 -6.79
CA GLU A 44 -12.20 -20.39 -6.97
C GLU A 44 -13.48 -21.18 -6.67
N ARG A 45 -14.15 -20.89 -5.53
CA ARG A 45 -15.41 -21.53 -5.15
C ARG A 45 -16.57 -21.25 -6.11
N LEU A 46 -16.54 -20.09 -6.76
CA LEU A 46 -17.57 -19.68 -7.72
C LEU A 46 -17.22 -20.08 -9.16
N GLU A 47 -16.11 -20.80 -9.37
CA GLU A 47 -15.60 -21.20 -10.70
C GLU A 47 -15.40 -20.00 -11.66
N LEU A 48 -15.26 -18.78 -11.11
CA LEU A 48 -15.14 -17.55 -11.89
C LEU A 48 -13.75 -17.36 -12.48
N SER A 49 -12.73 -17.91 -11.84
CA SER A 49 -11.37 -17.93 -12.39
C SER A 49 -10.51 -19.01 -11.75
N GLU A 50 -9.63 -19.60 -12.54
CA GLU A 50 -8.48 -20.38 -12.07
C GLU A 50 -7.29 -19.48 -11.67
N LEU A 51 -7.49 -18.16 -11.59
CA LEU A 51 -6.46 -17.20 -11.22
C LEU A 51 -6.09 -17.39 -9.75
N ASP A 52 -5.09 -18.25 -9.52
CA ASP A 52 -4.33 -18.29 -8.28
C ASP A 52 -3.52 -16.98 -8.23
N PHE A 53 -4.13 -15.88 -7.82
CA PHE A 53 -3.46 -14.56 -7.74
C PHE A 53 -2.13 -14.61 -6.98
N PRO A 54 -1.93 -15.42 -5.91
CA PRO A 54 -0.61 -15.63 -5.34
C PRO A 54 0.42 -16.16 -6.36
N ARG A 55 0.01 -17.03 -7.29
CA ARG A 55 0.84 -17.51 -8.41
C ARG A 55 1.05 -16.42 -9.47
N VAL A 56 0.00 -15.66 -9.81
CA VAL A 56 0.05 -14.55 -10.80
C VAL A 56 0.88 -13.37 -10.29
N LEU A 57 0.88 -13.14 -8.99
CA LEU A 57 1.73 -12.15 -8.32
C LEU A 57 3.15 -12.67 -8.08
N GLY A 58 3.46 -13.93 -8.44
CA GLY A 58 4.78 -14.54 -8.23
C GLY A 58 5.12 -14.79 -6.75
N LEU A 59 4.12 -14.89 -5.89
CA LEU A 59 4.23 -14.97 -4.43
C LEU A 59 4.06 -16.40 -3.89
N THR A 60 3.76 -17.39 -4.74
CA THR A 60 3.71 -18.81 -4.35
C THR A 60 4.46 -19.70 -5.34
N PHE A 61 5.33 -20.56 -4.81
CA PHE A 61 5.85 -21.73 -5.49
C PHE A 61 4.84 -22.85 -5.25
N ARG A 62 4.02 -23.22 -6.24
CA ARG A 62 3.02 -24.27 -6.04
C ARG A 62 3.41 -25.49 -6.85
N ASP A 63 3.96 -26.49 -6.16
CA ASP A 63 3.89 -27.88 -6.57
C ASP A 63 2.78 -28.54 -5.72
N PRO A 64 1.71 -29.10 -6.33
CA PRO A 64 0.53 -29.55 -5.60
C PRO A 64 0.78 -30.64 -4.56
N GLU A 65 1.91 -31.36 -4.65
CA GLU A 65 2.23 -32.50 -3.79
C GLU A 65 3.04 -32.13 -2.53
N GLN A 66 3.28 -30.84 -2.27
CA GLN A 66 4.19 -30.41 -1.18
C GLN A 66 3.52 -29.45 -0.19
N ASP A 67 2.77 -29.97 0.78
CA ASP A 67 2.10 -29.20 1.85
C ASP A 67 3.00 -28.20 2.59
N ARG A 68 4.29 -28.55 2.80
CA ARG A 68 5.27 -27.67 3.45
C ARG A 68 5.62 -26.44 2.59
N VAL A 69 5.60 -26.57 1.27
CA VAL A 69 5.86 -25.45 0.34
C VAL A 69 4.70 -24.48 0.35
N GLN A 70 3.47 -24.95 0.56
CA GLN A 70 2.29 -24.10 0.63
C GLN A 70 2.31 -23.14 1.84
N THR A 71 2.70 -23.64 3.01
CA THR A 71 2.83 -22.80 4.22
C THR A 71 3.95 -21.78 4.06
N THR A 72 5.08 -22.21 3.48
CA THR A 72 6.22 -21.33 3.21
C THR A 72 5.86 -20.21 2.22
N GLY A 73 5.13 -20.54 1.15
CA GLY A 73 4.63 -19.56 0.19
C GLY A 73 3.65 -18.56 0.81
N LEU A 74 2.77 -19.03 1.71
CA LEU A 74 1.85 -18.14 2.43
C LEU A 74 2.59 -17.19 3.38
N LEU A 75 3.58 -17.69 4.13
CA LEU A 75 4.42 -16.87 5.00
C LEU A 75 5.22 -15.84 4.18
N TRP A 76 5.76 -16.25 3.04
CA TRP A 76 6.47 -15.36 2.12
C TRP A 76 5.56 -14.26 1.56
N TYR A 77 4.35 -14.62 1.14
CA TYR A 77 3.32 -13.68 0.69
C TYR A 77 3.02 -12.62 1.75
N PHE A 78 2.79 -13.02 3.01
CA PHE A 78 2.54 -12.06 4.09
C PHE A 78 3.78 -11.26 4.49
N ALA A 79 4.98 -11.83 4.42
CA ALA A 79 6.20 -11.08 4.68
C ALA A 79 6.37 -9.96 3.65
N TRP A 80 6.22 -10.27 2.36
CA TRP A 80 6.37 -9.28 1.29
C TRP A 80 5.17 -8.34 1.19
N GLY A 81 3.97 -8.87 0.97
CA GLY A 81 2.74 -8.11 0.79
C GLY A 81 2.20 -7.48 2.09
N GLY A 82 2.57 -8.00 3.25
CA GLY A 82 2.10 -7.52 4.55
C GLY A 82 3.10 -6.66 5.32
N ALA A 83 4.41 -6.77 5.05
CA ALA A 83 5.43 -6.00 5.77
C ALA A 83 6.38 -5.22 4.87
N VAL A 84 7.02 -5.86 3.89
CA VAL A 84 8.04 -5.18 3.05
C VAL A 84 7.42 -4.10 2.17
N VAL A 85 6.42 -4.45 1.35
CA VAL A 85 5.76 -3.49 0.44
C VAL A 85 5.13 -2.33 1.22
N PRO A 86 4.36 -2.55 2.31
CA PRO A 86 3.84 -1.45 3.13
C PRO A 86 4.90 -0.53 3.71
N THR A 87 6.05 -1.08 4.10
CA THR A 87 7.17 -0.30 4.62
C THR A 87 7.78 0.58 3.53
N LEU A 88 7.90 0.07 2.30
CA LEU A 88 8.32 0.87 1.14
C LEU A 88 7.31 1.98 0.82
N TYR A 89 6.01 1.70 0.92
CA TYR A 89 4.96 2.72 0.79
C TYR A 89 5.08 3.80 1.85
N TRP A 90 5.31 3.41 3.11
CA TRP A 90 5.55 4.35 4.20
C TRP A 90 6.75 5.27 3.93
N LEU A 91 7.88 4.71 3.47
CA LEU A 91 9.04 5.50 3.05
C LEU A 91 8.69 6.44 1.89
N GLY A 92 7.93 5.97 0.91
CA GLY A 92 7.42 6.78 -0.20
C GLY A 92 6.57 7.96 0.30
N PHE A 93 5.63 7.74 1.22
CA PHE A 93 4.83 8.81 1.81
C PHE A 93 5.67 9.81 2.58
N ARG A 94 6.71 9.36 3.29
CA ARG A 94 7.65 10.24 3.99
C ARG A 94 8.44 11.10 3.02
N ALA A 95 8.96 10.50 1.95
CA ALA A 95 9.71 11.21 0.91
C ALA A 95 8.85 12.26 0.20
N LEU A 96 7.58 11.94 -0.05
CA LEU A 96 6.63 12.85 -0.70
C LEU A 96 6.08 13.94 0.24
N GLY A 97 6.25 13.79 1.55
CA GLY A 97 5.58 14.64 2.55
C GLY A 97 4.05 14.60 2.47
N ARG A 98 3.49 13.53 1.89
CA ARG A 98 2.06 13.40 1.59
C ARG A 98 1.57 11.99 1.88
N THR A 99 0.35 11.89 2.38
CA THR A 99 -0.36 10.64 2.73
C THR A 99 -1.78 10.66 2.18
N GLY A 100 -2.53 9.59 2.41
CA GLY A 100 -3.92 9.48 1.97
C GLY A 100 -4.07 8.83 0.59
N ALA A 101 -5.33 8.66 0.18
CA ALA A 101 -5.68 7.89 -1.01
C ALA A 101 -4.98 8.39 -2.29
N ARG A 102 -4.86 9.70 -2.50
CA ARG A 102 -4.20 10.25 -3.70
C ARG A 102 -2.71 9.89 -3.78
N ALA A 103 -1.98 10.03 -2.67
CA ALA A 103 -0.59 9.61 -2.63
C ALA A 103 -0.48 8.08 -2.79
N GLY A 104 -1.41 7.35 -2.17
CA GLY A 104 -1.51 5.90 -2.27
C GLY A 104 -1.74 5.40 -3.70
N PHE A 105 -2.61 6.08 -4.46
CA PHE A 105 -2.86 5.80 -5.87
C PHE A 105 -1.59 5.93 -6.72
N VAL A 106 -0.84 7.02 -6.55
CA VAL A 106 0.41 7.26 -7.30
C VAL A 106 1.44 6.19 -6.96
N LEU A 107 1.60 5.86 -5.67
CA LEU A 107 2.49 4.76 -5.25
C LEU A 107 1.99 3.40 -5.75
N GLY A 108 0.67 3.19 -5.86
CA GLY A 108 0.05 2.02 -6.50
C GLY A 108 0.49 1.83 -7.95
N ILE A 109 0.40 2.89 -8.76
CA ILE A 109 0.88 2.87 -10.14
C ILE A 109 2.39 2.64 -10.19
N GLY A 110 3.16 3.38 -9.37
CA GLY A 110 4.61 3.23 -9.31
C GLY A 110 5.03 1.81 -8.94
N HIS A 111 4.37 1.21 -7.94
CA HIS A 111 4.60 -0.15 -7.53
C HIS A 111 4.28 -1.15 -8.65
N TYR A 112 3.15 -1.00 -9.35
CA TYR A 112 2.84 -1.83 -10.51
C TYR A 112 3.95 -1.79 -11.58
N LEU A 113 4.40 -0.59 -11.94
CA LEU A 113 5.44 -0.41 -12.97
C LEU A 113 6.79 -0.99 -12.53
N VAL A 114 7.20 -0.74 -11.28
CA VAL A 114 8.48 -1.23 -10.74
C VAL A 114 8.45 -2.76 -10.62
N SER A 115 7.37 -3.33 -10.07
CA SER A 115 7.22 -4.78 -9.98
C SER A 115 7.23 -5.45 -11.36
N GLY A 116 6.53 -4.85 -12.34
CA GLY A 116 6.57 -5.31 -13.73
C GLY A 116 7.96 -5.25 -14.34
N ALA A 117 8.71 -4.18 -14.10
CA ALA A 117 10.08 -4.03 -14.59
C ALA A 117 11.06 -5.02 -13.94
N ILE A 118 10.98 -5.21 -12.62
CA ILE A 118 11.80 -6.19 -11.88
C ILE A 118 11.49 -7.60 -12.37
N LEU A 119 10.21 -7.93 -12.55
CA LEU A 119 9.79 -9.25 -13.03
C LEU A 119 10.29 -9.49 -14.46
N GLY A 120 10.13 -8.52 -15.35
CA GLY A 120 10.62 -8.58 -16.72
C GLY A 120 12.14 -8.72 -16.81
N ALA A 121 12.89 -8.04 -15.93
CA ALA A 121 14.35 -8.17 -15.86
C ALA A 121 14.81 -9.52 -15.26
N SER A 122 14.09 -10.02 -14.25
CA SER A 122 14.44 -11.27 -13.55
C SER A 122 14.06 -12.53 -14.34
N HIS A 123 13.02 -12.43 -15.16
CA HIS A 123 12.50 -13.52 -15.98
C HIS A 123 12.26 -13.02 -17.41
N PRO A 124 13.31 -12.90 -18.24
CA PRO A 124 13.20 -12.37 -19.60
C PRO A 124 12.27 -13.20 -20.50
N ASP A 125 12.03 -14.47 -20.16
CA ASP A 125 11.09 -15.36 -20.85
C ASP A 125 9.68 -15.41 -20.25
N TYR A 126 9.41 -14.68 -19.16
CA TYR A 126 8.07 -14.56 -18.57
C TYR A 126 6.99 -14.08 -19.56
N PRO A 127 7.26 -13.13 -20.49
CA PRO A 127 6.28 -12.74 -21.50
C PRO A 127 5.95 -13.86 -22.50
N LYS A 128 6.81 -14.90 -22.59
CA LYS A 128 6.60 -16.08 -23.43
C LYS A 128 5.87 -17.18 -22.68
N GLN A 129 6.08 -17.32 -21.37
CA GLN A 129 5.37 -18.30 -20.52
C GLN A 129 3.92 -17.90 -20.22
N SER A 130 3.62 -16.60 -20.16
CA SER A 130 2.23 -16.09 -20.09
C SER A 130 1.46 -16.19 -21.43
N ARG A 131 2.05 -16.84 -22.45
CA ARG A 131 1.46 -17.12 -23.76
C ARG A 131 1.42 -18.62 -24.05
N GLY A 132 1.18 -19.44 -23.02
CA GLY A 132 0.84 -20.85 -23.22
C GLY A 132 -0.36 -21.01 -24.17
N PRO A 133 -0.45 -22.12 -24.92
CA PRO A 133 -1.51 -22.32 -25.90
C PRO A 133 -2.87 -22.35 -25.18
N GLY A 134 -3.63 -21.26 -25.29
CA GLY A 134 -5.02 -21.18 -24.83
C GLY A 134 -5.46 -19.85 -24.23
N ARG A 135 -4.57 -19.06 -23.62
CA ARG A 135 -4.95 -17.73 -23.08
C ARG A 135 -3.79 -16.75 -23.21
N PRO A 136 -3.92 -15.67 -24.02
CA PRO A 136 -3.04 -14.53 -23.84
C PRO A 136 -3.26 -14.01 -22.41
N MET A 137 -2.24 -13.43 -21.78
CA MET A 137 -2.48 -12.58 -20.61
C MET A 137 -3.47 -11.50 -21.06
N GLY A 138 -4.76 -11.72 -20.78
CA GLY A 138 -5.83 -10.99 -21.43
C GLY A 138 -5.79 -9.54 -20.97
N LEU A 139 -6.33 -8.62 -21.77
CA LEU A 139 -6.58 -7.23 -21.31
C LEU A 139 -7.23 -7.22 -19.91
N PHE A 140 -8.07 -8.21 -19.63
CA PHE A 140 -8.67 -8.46 -18.33
C PHE A 140 -7.66 -8.71 -17.19
N GLU A 141 -6.69 -9.61 -17.36
CA GLU A 141 -5.68 -9.91 -16.33
C GLU A 141 -4.75 -8.72 -16.10
N TRP A 142 -4.37 -8.02 -17.19
CA TRP A 142 -3.61 -6.78 -17.09
C TRP A 142 -4.37 -5.71 -16.29
N CYS A 143 -5.65 -5.48 -16.63
CA CYS A 143 -6.52 -4.55 -15.91
C CYS A 143 -6.71 -4.96 -14.45
N ALA A 144 -6.92 -6.25 -14.17
CA ALA A 144 -7.09 -6.76 -12.81
C ALA A 144 -5.82 -6.60 -11.97
N ASN A 145 -4.64 -6.85 -12.56
CA ASN A 145 -3.36 -6.67 -11.89
C ASN A 145 -3.08 -5.20 -11.57
N LEU A 146 -3.30 -4.30 -12.53
CA LEU A 146 -3.18 -2.86 -12.32
C LEU A 146 -4.18 -2.37 -11.25
N ALA A 147 -5.44 -2.79 -11.34
CA ALA A 147 -6.47 -2.45 -10.37
C ALA A 147 -6.11 -2.95 -8.97
N GLY A 148 -5.53 -4.15 -8.84
CA GLY A 148 -5.05 -4.70 -7.57
C GLY A 148 -3.96 -3.82 -6.93
N HIS A 149 -2.96 -3.40 -7.71
CA HIS A 149 -1.89 -2.52 -7.21
C HIS A 149 -2.40 -1.13 -6.82
N ILE A 150 -3.34 -0.58 -7.59
CA ILE A 150 -3.98 0.69 -7.26
C ILE A 150 -4.80 0.57 -5.98
N ALA A 151 -5.65 -0.47 -5.87
CA ALA A 151 -6.47 -0.72 -4.69
C ALA A 151 -5.60 -0.91 -3.44
N TYR A 152 -4.52 -1.68 -3.58
CA TYR A 152 -3.52 -1.84 -2.53
C TYR A 152 -2.97 -0.48 -2.07
N GLY A 153 -2.51 0.33 -3.01
CA GLY A 153 -1.96 1.65 -2.71
C GLY A 153 -2.97 2.59 -2.07
N LEU A 154 -4.23 2.59 -2.53
CA LEU A 154 -5.31 3.38 -1.96
C LEU A 154 -5.55 3.03 -0.48
N VAL A 155 -5.68 1.74 -0.18
CA VAL A 155 -5.94 1.26 1.19
C VAL A 155 -4.77 1.55 2.10
N VAL A 156 -3.54 1.27 1.66
CA VAL A 156 -2.32 1.55 2.45
C VAL A 156 -2.17 3.05 2.67
N GLY A 157 -2.42 3.88 1.66
CA GLY A 157 -2.36 5.34 1.78
C GLY A 157 -3.43 5.91 2.71
N TRP A 158 -4.65 5.36 2.66
CA TRP A 158 -5.72 5.72 3.60
C TRP A 158 -5.35 5.33 5.03
N ALA A 159 -4.91 4.08 5.25
CA ALA A 159 -4.53 3.58 6.57
C ALA A 159 -3.32 4.34 7.15
N ALA A 160 -2.37 4.75 6.31
CA ALA A 160 -1.24 5.59 6.70
C ALA A 160 -1.68 6.96 7.26
N ALA A 161 -2.79 7.50 6.76
CA ALA A 161 -3.32 8.80 7.12
C ALA A 161 -4.27 8.75 8.33
N THR A 162 -4.98 7.63 8.52
CA THR A 162 -6.01 7.49 9.56
C THR A 162 -5.54 6.77 10.82
N ALA A 163 -4.46 5.99 10.75
CA ALA A 163 -3.97 5.27 11.91
C ALA A 163 -3.40 6.24 12.96
N PRO A 164 -3.78 6.10 14.24
CA PRO A 164 -3.36 7.00 15.29
C PRO A 164 -1.84 6.96 15.45
N ILE A 165 -1.18 8.10 15.19
CA ILE A 165 0.23 8.28 15.52
C ILE A 165 0.29 8.43 17.04
N ARG A 166 0.55 7.34 17.77
CA ARG A 166 0.88 7.44 19.19
C ARG A 166 2.26 8.11 19.31
N GLY A 167 2.25 9.44 19.38
CA GLY A 167 3.45 10.27 19.39
C GLY A 167 3.22 11.66 19.97
N LYS A 168 3.11 11.71 21.31
CA LYS A 168 3.42 12.87 22.19
C LYS A 168 2.81 14.23 21.83
N ARG A 169 1.61 14.50 22.36
CA ARG A 169 1.31 15.83 22.94
C ARG A 169 2.24 16.05 24.14
N ARG A 170 3.46 16.54 23.90
CA ARG A 170 4.35 17.05 24.95
C ARG A 170 4.69 18.51 24.64
N SER A 171 3.69 19.38 24.71
CA SER A 171 3.91 20.84 24.79
C SER A 171 2.63 21.56 25.20
N ARG A 172 2.49 21.78 26.51
CA ARG A 172 2.12 23.06 27.15
C ARG A 172 1.97 22.83 28.66
N LEU A 173 3.08 22.51 29.32
CA LEU A 173 3.29 23.06 30.65
C LEU A 173 3.90 24.44 30.39
N HIS A 174 3.04 25.46 30.35
CA HIS A 174 3.50 26.84 30.51
C HIS A 174 4.13 26.90 31.90
N TRP A 175 5.46 26.81 31.97
CA TRP A 175 6.19 27.22 33.16
C TRP A 175 6.40 28.73 33.05
N THR A 176 5.62 29.49 33.82
CA THR A 176 5.88 30.91 34.09
C THR A 176 6.74 30.99 35.35
N PRO A 177 8.04 31.30 35.27
CA PRO A 177 8.76 31.74 36.45
C PRO A 177 8.37 33.18 36.74
N GLY A 178 8.05 33.45 38.00
CA GLY A 178 7.87 34.80 38.49
C GLY A 178 6.42 35.07 38.85
N LEU A 179 6.10 34.82 40.11
CA LEU A 179 5.30 35.69 40.97
C LEU A 179 5.29 35.02 42.36
N THR A 180 6.30 35.34 43.17
CA THR A 180 6.14 35.36 44.63
C THR A 180 6.52 36.77 45.09
N PRO A 181 5.69 37.38 45.96
CA PRO A 181 5.89 38.75 46.46
C PRO A 181 7.14 38.90 47.32
#